data_AF-A0A2A8CUA8-F1
#
_entry.id   AF-A0A2A8CUA8-F1
#
_cell.length_a   1.000
_cell.length_b   1.000
_cell.length_c   1.000
_cell.angle_alpha   90.00
_cell.angle_beta   90.00
_cell.angle_gamma   90.00
#
_symmetry.space_group_name_H-M   'P 1'
#
loop_
_entity.id
_entity.type
_entity.pdbx_description
1 polymer ?
#
loop_
_entity_poly.entity_id
_entity_poly.type
_entity_poly.pdbx_seq_one_letter_code
_entity_poly.pdbx_strand_id
1 'polypeptide(L)'
;MHLLYSLISVMLVGVLALSAMRMSAQSEQRMLSNEIMTQVTGVADEVFDHADDYWFDERVNESNWHIQPPIFPIITTSQTGELTSTTAAPSTGIDGWGGCSAAIYTDDINMGKKRIQNPTRPETCDDVDDLHGLQLDIERDGLRYAIDVAVEYVDPNNPTVATASKTFAKRINLTISLADYQFGSNPLQVEMSRIFTYERITTTP
;
A
#
# COMPACT_ATOMS: atom_id res chain seq x y z
N MET A 1 3.14 -56.17 -31.60
CA MET A 1 1.86 -55.52 -31.21
C MET A 1 1.85 -55.13 -29.73
N HIS A 2 2.06 -56.04 -28.76
CA HIS A 2 2.00 -55.72 -27.32
C HIS A 2 2.96 -54.64 -26.81
N LEU A 3 4.21 -54.59 -27.29
CA LEU A 3 5.17 -53.55 -26.87
C LEU A 3 4.72 -52.12 -27.24
N LEU A 4 4.03 -51.97 -28.37
CA LEU A 4 3.58 -50.67 -28.85
C LEU A 4 2.42 -50.13 -28.00
N TYR A 5 1.50 -51.01 -27.57
CA TYR A 5 0.43 -50.64 -26.63
C TYR A 5 0.95 -50.29 -25.23
N SER A 6 1.96 -51.01 -24.75
CA SER A 6 2.61 -50.68 -23.47
C SER A 6 3.27 -49.30 -23.50
N LEU A 7 3.99 -48.98 -24.60
CA LEU A 7 4.65 -47.68 -24.74
C LEU A 7 3.66 -46.51 -24.82
N ILE A 8 2.56 -46.68 -25.57
CA ILE A 8 1.50 -45.67 -25.65
C ILE A 8 0.84 -45.46 -24.28
N SER A 9 0.58 -46.54 -23.53
CA SER A 9 -0.02 -46.44 -22.20
C SER A 9 0.88 -45.66 -21.22
N VAL A 10 2.18 -45.91 -21.22
CA VAL A 10 3.14 -45.16 -20.38
C VAL A 10 3.19 -43.69 -20.77
N MET A 11 3.19 -43.36 -22.07
CA MET A 11 3.13 -41.97 -22.53
C MET A 11 1.85 -41.27 -22.06
N LEU A 12 0.70 -41.93 -22.16
CA LEU A 12 -0.59 -41.36 -21.77
C LEU A 12 -0.65 -41.11 -20.24
N VAL A 13 -0.18 -42.07 -19.44
CA VAL A 13 -0.05 -41.88 -17.98
C VAL A 13 0.92 -40.74 -17.65
N GLY A 14 2.04 -40.64 -18.37
CA GLY A 14 3.02 -39.55 -18.19
C GLY A 14 2.44 -38.17 -18.46
N VAL A 15 1.67 -38.02 -19.55
CA VAL A 15 0.99 -36.75 -19.87
C VAL A 15 -0.04 -36.38 -18.82
N LEU A 16 -0.84 -37.35 -18.36
CA LEU A 16 -1.83 -37.13 -17.30
C LEU A 16 -1.16 -36.73 -15.98
N ALA A 17 -0.09 -37.41 -15.58
CA ALA A 17 0.65 -37.09 -14.37
C ALA A 17 1.27 -35.68 -14.44
N LEU A 18 1.89 -35.31 -15.57
CA LEU A 18 2.44 -33.97 -15.78
C LEU A 18 1.35 -32.89 -15.72
N SER A 19 0.16 -33.18 -16.29
CA SER A 19 -0.98 -32.27 -16.26
C SER A 19 -1.50 -32.04 -14.83
N ALA A 20 -1.59 -33.11 -14.03
CA ALA A 20 -2.00 -33.03 -12.63
C ALA A 20 -0.99 -32.26 -11.78
N MET A 21 0.31 -32.49 -11.98
CA MET A 21 1.36 -31.73 -11.29
C MET A 21 1.31 -30.24 -11.62
N ARG A 22 1.08 -29.86 -12.89
CA ARG A 22 0.91 -28.46 -13.27
C ARG A 22 -0.30 -27.81 -12.62
N MET A 23 -1.43 -28.53 -12.53
CA MET A 23 -2.63 -28.05 -11.84
C MET A 23 -2.39 -27.85 -10.35
N SER A 24 -1.68 -28.77 -9.69
CA SER A 24 -1.33 -28.64 -8.27
C SER A 24 -0.46 -27.40 -8.03
N ALA A 25 0.60 -27.23 -8.82
CA ALA A 25 1.50 -26.08 -8.71
C ALA A 25 0.78 -24.75 -8.92
N GLN A 26 -0.15 -24.67 -9.90
CA GLN A 26 -0.97 -23.47 -10.11
C GLN A 26 -1.94 -23.21 -8.94
N SER A 27 -2.49 -24.25 -8.32
CA SER A 27 -3.37 -24.10 -7.16
C SER A 27 -2.61 -23.58 -5.94
N GLU A 28 -1.43 -24.14 -5.66
CA GLU A 28 -0.55 -23.68 -4.57
C GLU A 28 -0.14 -22.23 -4.78
N GLN A 29 0.22 -21.85 -6.01
CA GLN A 29 0.57 -20.47 -6.36
C GLN A 29 -0.59 -19.50 -6.12
N ARG A 30 -1.83 -19.88 -6.45
CA ARG A 30 -3.01 -19.05 -6.16
C ARG A 30 -3.28 -18.92 -4.66
N MET A 31 -3.11 -20.02 -3.92
CA MET A 31 -3.29 -20.01 -2.47
C MET A 31 -2.29 -19.07 -1.79
N LEU A 32 -1.00 -19.19 -2.13
CA LEU A 32 0.05 -18.31 -1.64
C LEU A 32 -0.20 -16.85 -2.03
N SER A 33 -0.61 -16.59 -3.28
CA SER A 33 -0.94 -15.23 -3.73
C SER A 33 -2.10 -14.61 -2.92
N ASN A 34 -3.12 -15.39 -2.55
CA ASN A 34 -4.24 -14.91 -1.76
C ASN A 34 -3.85 -14.64 -0.31
N GLU A 35 -3.01 -15.49 0.27
CA GLU A 35 -2.47 -15.31 1.62
C GLU A 35 -1.62 -14.05 1.69
N ILE A 36 -0.68 -13.88 0.74
CA ILE A 36 0.16 -12.67 0.65
C ILE A 36 -0.72 -11.42 0.49
N MET A 37 -1.74 -11.46 -0.38
CA MET A 37 -2.63 -10.31 -0.58
C MET A 37 -3.39 -9.92 0.70
N THR A 38 -3.78 -10.91 1.50
CA THR A 38 -4.45 -10.68 2.79
C THR A 38 -3.50 -9.99 3.77
N GLN A 39 -2.23 -10.41 3.82
CA GLN A 39 -1.22 -9.77 4.67
C GLN A 39 -0.88 -8.36 4.19
N VAL A 40 -0.69 -8.14 2.88
CA VAL A 40 -0.46 -6.81 2.29
C VAL A 40 -1.59 -5.86 2.63
N THR A 41 -2.85 -6.32 2.53
CA THR A 41 -4.02 -5.51 2.90
C THR A 41 -3.99 -5.15 4.40
N GLY A 42 -3.63 -6.10 5.27
CA GLY A 42 -3.48 -5.84 6.71
C GLY A 42 -2.41 -4.81 7.03
N VAL A 43 -1.25 -4.89 6.38
CA VAL A 43 -0.17 -3.90 6.52
C VAL A 43 -0.60 -2.52 6.00
N ALA A 44 -1.30 -2.48 4.86
CA ALA A 44 -1.82 -1.23 4.30
C ALA A 44 -2.85 -0.57 5.22
N ASP A 45 -3.77 -1.35 5.78
CA ASP A 45 -4.77 -0.86 6.73
C ASP A 45 -4.11 -0.32 8.00
N GLU A 46 -3.06 -0.97 8.52
CA GLU A 46 -2.27 -0.45 9.64
C GLU A 46 -1.60 0.90 9.32
N VAL A 47 -1.03 1.06 8.12
CA VAL A 47 -0.46 2.33 7.67
C VAL A 47 -1.54 3.40 7.53
N PHE A 48 -2.70 3.07 6.95
CA PHE A 48 -3.80 4.02 6.81
C PHE A 48 -4.42 4.42 8.16
N ASP A 49 -4.58 3.46 9.08
CA ASP A 49 -5.08 3.72 10.42
C ASP A 49 -4.08 4.60 11.20
N HIS A 50 -2.78 4.40 10.99
CA HIS A 50 -1.78 5.29 11.57
C HIS A 50 -1.81 6.68 10.94
N ALA A 51 -2.00 6.79 9.62
CA ALA A 51 -2.18 8.08 8.95
C ALA A 51 -3.40 8.86 9.46
N ASP A 52 -4.46 8.16 9.85
CA ASP A 52 -5.68 8.73 10.44
C ASP A 52 -5.44 9.39 11.81
N ASP A 53 -4.36 9.01 12.51
CA ASP A 53 -3.95 9.61 13.80
C ASP A 53 -3.18 10.94 13.63
N TYR A 54 -2.81 11.34 12.41
CA TYR A 54 -2.13 12.61 12.13
C TYR A 54 -3.15 13.74 11.95
N TRP A 55 -2.73 14.97 12.25
CA TRP A 55 -3.57 16.12 11.96
C TRP A 55 -3.69 16.28 10.45
N PHE A 56 -4.80 16.84 9.99
CA PHE A 56 -4.95 17.04 8.55
C PHE A 56 -3.96 18.08 8.01
N ASP A 57 -3.68 19.11 8.78
CA ASP A 57 -2.82 20.26 8.46
C ASP A 57 -2.36 20.85 9.81
N GLU A 58 -1.13 21.37 9.90
CA GLU A 58 -0.53 22.10 11.02
C GLU A 58 -1.52 23.05 11.76
N ARG A 59 -2.52 23.57 11.04
CA ARG A 59 -3.46 24.57 11.56
C ARG A 59 -4.78 24.02 12.12
N VAL A 60 -5.08 22.73 11.99
CA VAL A 60 -6.38 22.18 12.43
C VAL A 60 -6.38 21.94 13.94
N ASN A 61 -7.04 22.82 14.69
CA ASN A 61 -7.27 22.65 16.13
C ASN A 61 -8.12 21.39 16.40
N GLU A 62 -7.71 20.57 17.37
CA GLU A 62 -8.27 19.26 17.75
C GLU A 62 -9.80 19.23 17.94
N SER A 63 -10.44 20.39 18.17
CA SER A 63 -11.87 20.49 18.47
C SER A 63 -12.82 20.24 17.29
N ASN A 64 -12.33 20.19 16.04
CA ASN A 64 -13.16 20.09 14.82
C ASN A 64 -12.91 18.82 13.99
N TRP A 65 -12.32 17.80 14.59
CA TRP A 65 -12.06 16.54 13.91
C TRP A 65 -13.36 15.72 13.78
N HIS A 66 -13.82 15.53 12.54
CA HIS A 66 -14.84 14.55 12.21
C HIS A 66 -14.36 13.81 10.96
N ILE A 67 -13.71 12.65 11.15
CA ILE A 67 -13.39 11.76 10.04
C ILE A 67 -14.69 11.25 9.45
N GLN A 68 -14.89 11.46 8.15
CA GLN A 68 -15.88 10.66 7.45
C GLN A 68 -15.34 9.24 7.30
N PRO A 69 -16.15 8.19 7.56
CA PRO A 69 -15.71 6.82 7.41
C PRO A 69 -15.13 6.62 6.01
N PRO A 70 -14.02 5.88 5.88
CA PRO A 70 -13.29 5.75 4.63
C PRO A 70 -14.24 5.28 3.51
N ILE A 71 -14.24 6.01 2.39
CA ILE A 71 -14.79 5.50 1.14
C ILE A 71 -13.83 4.39 0.72
N PHE A 72 -14.33 3.15 0.68
CA PHE A 72 -13.60 1.87 0.51
C PHE A 72 -12.24 1.95 -0.21
N PRO A 73 -11.21 1.22 0.26
CA PRO A 73 -9.90 1.19 -0.41
C PRO A 73 -10.07 0.75 -1.87
N ILE A 74 -9.56 1.56 -2.80
CA ILE A 74 -9.43 1.13 -4.19
C ILE A 74 -8.20 0.23 -4.25
N ILE A 75 -8.43 -1.09 -4.26
CA ILE A 75 -7.36 -2.08 -4.42
C ILE A 75 -7.17 -2.28 -5.92
N THR A 76 -6.06 -1.77 -6.46
CA THR A 76 -5.68 -2.03 -7.86
C THR A 76 -4.57 -3.06 -7.88
N THR A 77 -4.91 -4.32 -8.15
CA THR A 77 -3.93 -5.39 -8.33
C THR A 77 -3.42 -5.38 -9.77
N SER A 78 -2.28 -4.72 -10.03
CA SER A 78 -1.64 -4.83 -11.35
C SER A 78 -0.84 -6.13 -11.45
N GLN A 79 -1.50 -7.24 -11.79
CA GLN A 79 -0.79 -8.44 -12.26
C GLN A 79 -0.33 -8.21 -13.71
N THR A 80 0.90 -7.73 -13.88
CA THR A 80 1.69 -7.77 -15.13
C THR A 80 0.98 -7.31 -16.41
N GLY A 81 1.22 -6.06 -16.80
CA GLY A 81 0.96 -5.54 -18.14
C GLY A 81 0.99 -4.03 -18.10
N GLU A 82 2.12 -3.44 -18.50
CA GLU A 82 2.36 -1.99 -18.66
C GLU A 82 1.42 -1.12 -17.81
N LEU A 83 1.74 -0.99 -16.53
CA LEU A 83 1.41 0.24 -15.82
C LEU A 83 2.15 1.34 -16.56
N THR A 84 1.48 2.04 -17.48
CA THR A 84 1.71 3.46 -17.63
C THR A 84 1.32 4.08 -16.30
N SER A 85 2.22 3.96 -15.33
CA SER A 85 2.32 4.89 -14.24
C SER A 85 2.41 6.24 -14.93
N THR A 86 1.30 6.98 -14.98
CA THR A 86 1.41 8.43 -14.96
C THR A 86 1.95 8.76 -13.58
N THR A 87 3.24 8.47 -13.40
CA THR A 87 4.09 9.14 -12.44
C THR A 87 4.06 10.56 -12.95
N ALA A 88 3.10 11.35 -12.44
CA ALA A 88 3.39 12.75 -12.26
C ALA A 88 4.72 12.74 -11.52
N ALA A 89 5.79 13.17 -12.20
CA ALA A 89 7.08 13.32 -11.56
C ALA A 89 6.82 14.00 -10.21
N PRO A 90 7.35 13.47 -9.09
CA PRO A 90 7.11 14.04 -7.77
C PRO A 90 7.28 15.54 -7.92
N SER A 91 6.17 16.27 -7.81
CA SER A 91 6.22 17.70 -8.03
C SER A 91 7.07 18.19 -6.89
N THR A 92 8.30 18.62 -7.19
CA THR A 92 9.20 19.29 -6.26
C THR A 92 8.67 20.69 -5.92
N GLY A 93 7.34 20.84 -5.77
CA GLY A 93 6.68 21.97 -5.11
C GLY A 93 7.19 21.97 -3.68
N ILE A 94 8.28 22.69 -3.44
CA ILE A 94 8.32 24.01 -2.79
C ILE A 94 7.68 23.97 -1.39
N ASP A 95 7.93 22.88 -0.68
CA ASP A 95 7.63 22.75 0.72
C ASP A 95 8.87 22.07 1.32
N GLY A 96 9.83 22.86 1.80
CA GLY A 96 11.01 22.34 2.51
C GLY A 96 10.65 21.78 3.90
N TRP A 97 9.74 20.82 3.94
CA TRP A 97 9.21 20.21 5.16
C TRP A 97 10.12 19.06 5.57
N GLY A 98 10.49 19.06 6.85
CA GLY A 98 11.41 18.11 7.44
C GLY A 98 10.81 16.72 7.41
N GLY A 99 11.12 15.95 6.38
CA GLY A 99 10.55 14.63 6.17
C GLY A 99 10.61 13.75 7.42
N CYS A 100 9.49 13.10 7.70
CA CYS A 100 9.39 12.15 8.77
C CYS A 100 10.49 11.09 8.71
N SER A 101 11.17 10.87 9.84
CA SER A 101 12.12 9.78 9.94
C SER A 101 11.37 8.45 9.98
N ALA A 102 11.53 7.65 8.92
CA ALA A 102 10.99 6.30 8.78
C ALA A 102 11.19 5.43 10.05
N ALA A 103 12.30 5.60 10.75
CA ALA A 103 12.62 4.83 11.96
C ALA A 103 11.58 4.94 13.08
N ILE A 104 10.90 6.08 13.22
CA ILE A 104 9.89 6.27 14.27
C ILE A 104 8.59 5.54 13.92
N TYR A 105 8.23 5.53 12.63
CA TYR A 105 7.02 4.86 12.13
C TYR A 105 7.15 3.34 12.15
N THR A 106 8.30 2.83 11.71
CA THR A 106 8.54 1.39 11.63
C THR A 106 8.45 0.74 13.02
N ASP A 107 8.96 1.38 14.06
CA ASP A 107 8.89 0.84 15.43
C ASP A 107 7.45 0.82 15.97
N ASP A 108 6.65 1.86 15.73
CA ASP A 108 5.27 1.92 16.23
C ASP A 108 4.35 0.89 15.54
N ILE A 109 4.50 0.71 14.22
CA ILE A 109 3.73 -0.30 13.47
C ILE A 109 4.18 -1.72 13.86
N ASN A 110 5.48 -1.99 13.89
CA ASN A 110 6.00 -3.31 14.25
C ASN A 110 5.66 -3.71 15.69
N MET A 111 5.45 -2.75 16.59
CA MET A 111 5.07 -3.02 17.97
C MET A 111 3.58 -3.28 18.18
N GLY A 112 2.72 -3.11 17.17
CA GLY A 112 1.26 -3.24 17.30
C GLY A 112 0.68 -2.34 18.40
N LYS A 113 1.40 -1.28 18.78
CA LYS A 113 1.04 -0.41 19.90
C LYS A 113 0.11 0.67 19.39
N LYS A 114 -1.19 0.51 19.62
CA LYS A 114 -2.10 1.66 19.68
C LYS A 114 -1.61 2.60 20.77
N ARG A 115 -1.10 3.76 20.38
CA ARG A 115 -0.65 4.85 21.26
C ARG A 115 0.44 4.41 22.24
N ILE A 116 1.71 4.58 21.88
CA ILE A 116 2.61 5.12 22.89
C ILE A 116 2.22 6.60 22.99
N GLN A 117 1.53 6.97 24.07
CA GLN A 117 1.41 8.37 24.51
C GLN A 117 2.80 8.89 24.90
N ASN A 118 3.73 8.95 23.95
CA ASN A 118 5.01 9.60 24.16
C ASN A 118 4.82 11.06 23.74
N PRO A 119 4.85 12.03 24.66
CA PRO A 119 4.52 13.44 24.41
C PRO A 119 5.62 14.20 23.63
N THR A 120 6.45 13.49 22.88
CA THR A 120 7.46 14.06 22.00
C THR A 120 7.33 13.38 20.65
N ARG A 121 6.19 13.62 19.97
CA ARG A 121 6.20 13.54 18.51
C ARG A 121 7.39 14.41 18.06
N PRO A 122 8.30 13.92 17.20
CA PRO A 122 9.20 14.85 16.54
C PRO A 122 8.33 15.95 15.95
N GLU A 123 8.64 17.21 16.22
CA GLU A 123 7.85 18.39 15.80
C GLU A 123 7.68 18.52 14.28
N THR A 124 8.16 17.53 13.51
CA THR A 124 8.23 17.50 12.05
C THR A 124 7.33 16.42 11.43
N CYS A 125 6.45 15.80 12.23
CA CYS A 125 5.50 14.77 11.80
C CYS A 125 4.17 14.99 12.53
N ASP A 126 3.55 16.14 12.31
CA ASP A 126 2.32 16.48 12.99
C ASP A 126 1.10 16.38 12.07
N ASP A 127 1.29 16.49 10.75
CA ASP A 127 0.20 16.40 9.78
C ASP A 127 0.36 15.31 8.70
N VAL A 128 -0.71 15.11 7.92
CA VAL A 128 -0.80 14.06 6.90
C VAL A 128 0.11 14.36 5.70
N ASP A 129 0.44 15.62 5.38
CA ASP A 129 1.35 15.94 4.26
C ASP A 129 2.80 15.58 4.56
N ASP A 130 3.21 15.55 5.83
CA ASP A 130 4.54 15.06 6.25
C ASP A 130 4.82 13.59 5.88
N LEU A 131 3.77 12.82 5.62
CA LEU A 131 3.89 11.43 5.16
C LEU A 131 4.33 11.32 3.69
N HIS A 132 4.30 12.41 2.92
CA HIS A 132 4.65 12.37 1.50
C HIS A 132 6.12 12.00 1.30
N GLY A 133 6.37 10.95 0.51
CA GLY A 133 7.71 10.46 0.23
C GLY A 133 8.30 9.60 1.35
N LEU A 134 7.52 9.27 2.37
CA LEU A 134 7.94 8.35 3.43
C LEU A 134 8.13 6.93 2.84
N GLN A 135 9.27 6.32 3.15
CA GLN A 135 9.59 4.94 2.80
C GLN A 135 9.68 4.12 4.09
N LEU A 136 8.88 3.06 4.18
CA LEU A 136 8.83 2.19 5.35
C LEU A 136 9.25 0.77 4.97
N ASP A 137 10.12 0.18 5.78
CA ASP A 137 10.44 -1.25 5.72
C ASP A 137 9.78 -1.94 6.92
N ILE A 138 8.80 -2.80 6.66
CA ILE A 138 8.04 -3.53 7.69
C ILE A 138 8.32 -5.03 7.53
N GLU A 139 8.63 -5.72 8.62
CA GLU A 139 8.80 -7.17 8.62
C GLU A 139 7.62 -7.83 9.35
N ARG A 140 6.85 -8.67 8.65
CA ARG A 140 5.71 -9.41 9.21
C ARG A 140 5.77 -10.86 8.77
N ASP A 141 5.67 -11.77 9.74
CA ASP A 141 5.70 -13.22 9.51
C ASP A 141 6.92 -13.70 8.68
N GLY A 142 8.05 -12.99 8.80
CA GLY A 142 9.30 -13.29 8.08
C GLY A 142 9.33 -12.77 6.64
N LEU A 143 8.34 -12.01 6.21
CA LEU A 143 8.32 -11.30 4.93
C LEU A 143 8.62 -9.81 5.14
N ARG A 144 9.41 -9.23 4.23
CA ARG A 144 9.75 -7.80 4.23
C ARG A 144 8.94 -7.05 3.19
N TYR A 145 8.25 -6.02 3.64
CA TYR A 145 7.42 -5.13 2.86
C TYR A 145 8.11 -3.77 2.80
N ALA A 146 8.45 -3.32 1.60
CA ALA A 146 8.89 -1.96 1.34
C ALA A 146 7.68 -1.15 0.87
N ILE A 147 7.35 -0.10 1.60
CA ILE A 147 6.15 0.71 1.42
C ILE A 147 6.57 2.13 1.06
N ASP A 148 6.19 2.59 -0.13
CA ASP A 148 6.32 3.99 -0.51
C ASP A 148 4.98 4.70 -0.30
N VAL A 149 5.00 5.80 0.45
CA VAL A 149 3.82 6.63 0.75
C VAL A 149 3.87 7.90 -0.11
N ALA A 150 2.79 8.16 -0.83
CA ALA A 150 2.60 9.41 -1.57
C ALA A 150 1.28 10.06 -1.17
N VAL A 151 1.34 11.32 -0.75
CA VAL A 151 0.17 12.12 -0.38
C VAL A 151 -0.09 13.19 -1.43
N GLU A 152 -1.32 13.30 -1.90
CA GLU A 152 -1.73 14.27 -2.91
C GLU A 152 -3.00 14.99 -2.46
N TYR A 153 -3.10 16.30 -2.68
CA TYR A 153 -4.40 16.98 -2.61
C TYR A 153 -5.27 16.56 -3.79
N VAL A 154 -6.57 16.39 -3.56
CA VAL A 154 -7.53 16.00 -4.61
C VAL A 154 -8.72 16.94 -4.67
N ASP A 155 -9.39 17.01 -5.82
CA ASP A 155 -10.65 17.75 -5.96
C ASP A 155 -11.72 17.08 -5.09
N PRO A 156 -12.31 17.78 -4.10
CA PRO A 156 -13.32 17.18 -3.24
C PRO A 156 -14.60 16.74 -3.98
N ASN A 157 -14.90 17.33 -5.13
CA ASN A 157 -16.02 16.93 -5.97
C ASN A 157 -15.65 15.78 -6.92
N ASN A 158 -14.35 15.57 -7.15
CA ASN A 158 -13.83 14.47 -7.94
C ASN A 158 -12.49 13.96 -7.38
N PRO A 159 -12.53 13.11 -6.32
CA PRO A 159 -11.32 12.66 -5.61
C PRO A 159 -10.33 11.82 -6.43
N THR A 160 -10.68 11.50 -7.68
CA THR A 160 -9.76 10.84 -8.61
C THR A 160 -8.74 11.80 -9.22
N VAL A 161 -9.05 13.11 -9.24
CA VAL A 161 -8.21 14.14 -9.85
C VAL A 161 -7.34 14.81 -8.79
N ALA A 162 -6.02 14.69 -8.94
CA ALA A 162 -5.06 15.40 -8.10
C ALA A 162 -5.06 16.90 -8.41
N THR A 163 -4.83 17.72 -7.39
CA THR A 163 -4.81 19.17 -7.49
C THR A 163 -3.52 19.73 -6.88
N ALA A 164 -2.90 20.71 -7.54
CA ALA A 164 -1.75 21.41 -6.98
C ALA A 164 -2.13 22.41 -5.87
N SER A 165 -3.41 22.79 -5.80
CA SER A 165 -3.93 23.67 -4.75
C SER A 165 -4.34 22.86 -3.52
N LYS A 166 -4.08 23.39 -2.32
CA LYS A 166 -4.54 22.78 -1.06
C LYS A 166 -6.07 22.69 -1.05
N THR A 167 -6.61 21.52 -0.72
CA THR A 167 -8.05 21.25 -0.57
C THR A 167 -8.32 20.58 0.77
N PHE A 168 -9.60 20.33 1.10
CA PHE A 168 -10.00 19.58 2.29
C PHE A 168 -10.02 18.05 2.08
N ALA A 169 -9.47 17.59 0.95
CA ALA A 169 -9.38 16.19 0.62
C ALA A 169 -7.94 15.85 0.22
N LYS A 170 -7.35 14.89 0.92
CA LYS A 170 -6.04 14.32 0.58
C LYS A 170 -6.21 12.86 0.22
N ARG A 171 -5.47 12.38 -0.77
CA ARG A 171 -5.36 10.98 -1.12
C ARG A 171 -3.99 10.48 -0.71
N ILE A 172 -3.97 9.43 0.08
CA ILE A 172 -2.74 8.69 0.41
C ILE A 172 -2.69 7.47 -0.50
N ASN A 173 -1.66 7.41 -1.33
CA ASN A 173 -1.31 6.28 -2.16
C ASN A 173 -0.17 5.51 -1.49
N LEU A 174 -0.37 4.22 -1.29
CA LEU A 174 0.62 3.28 -0.79
C LEU A 174 1.05 2.37 -1.93
N THR A 175 2.36 2.27 -2.11
CA THR A 175 2.97 1.30 -3.01
C THR A 175 3.69 0.27 -2.17
N ILE A 176 3.14 -0.93 -2.06
CA ILE A 176 3.70 -2.00 -1.23
C ILE A 176 4.40 -2.99 -2.14
N SER A 177 5.70 -3.16 -1.94
CA SER A 177 6.53 -4.11 -2.67
C SER A 177 7.11 -5.17 -1.74
N LEU A 178 7.12 -6.41 -2.19
CA LEU A 178 7.79 -7.51 -1.49
C LEU A 178 9.16 -7.74 -2.14
N ALA A 179 10.22 -7.24 -1.51
CA ALA A 179 11.58 -7.31 -2.06
C ALA A 179 12.03 -8.77 -2.30
N ASP A 180 11.62 -9.68 -1.41
CA ASP A 180 12.01 -11.08 -1.43
C ASP A 180 11.09 -11.96 -2.31
N TYR A 181 9.98 -11.42 -2.82
CA TYR A 181 9.00 -12.18 -3.59
C TYR A 181 8.84 -11.64 -5.01
N GLN A 182 9.35 -12.39 -5.99
CA GLN A 182 9.29 -12.03 -7.40
C GLN A 182 8.34 -12.95 -8.17
N PHE A 183 7.48 -12.35 -9.00
CA PHE A 183 6.64 -13.08 -9.93
C PHE A 183 7.20 -12.89 -11.35
N GLY A 184 8.05 -13.82 -11.78
CA GLY A 184 8.81 -13.66 -13.02
C GLY A 184 10.01 -12.73 -12.81
N SER A 185 10.09 -11.63 -13.56
CA SER A 185 11.21 -10.68 -13.50
C SER A 185 10.95 -9.46 -12.61
N ASN A 186 9.71 -9.27 -12.15
CA ASN A 186 9.29 -8.08 -11.44
C ASN A 186 8.94 -8.44 -9.98
N PRO A 187 9.28 -7.58 -9.01
CA PRO A 187 8.81 -7.73 -7.64
C PRO A 187 7.27 -7.66 -7.62
N LEU A 188 6.65 -8.38 -6.70
CA LEU A 188 5.22 -8.21 -6.44
C LEU A 188 5.01 -6.81 -5.86
N GLN A 189 4.22 -6.01 -6.57
CA GLN A 189 3.87 -4.64 -6.19
C GLN A 189 2.35 -4.53 -6.13
N VAL A 190 1.85 -3.93 -5.05
CA VAL A 190 0.43 -3.69 -4.81
C VAL A 190 0.24 -2.21 -4.53
N GLU A 191 -0.65 -1.58 -5.29
CA GLU A 191 -1.00 -0.17 -5.11
C GLU A 191 -2.36 -0.08 -4.40
N MET A 192 -2.40 0.67 -3.31
CA MET A 192 -3.61 0.92 -2.54
C MET A 192 -3.76 2.42 -2.30
N SER A 193 -4.97 2.94 -2.40
CA SER A 193 -5.22 4.35 -2.11
C SER A 193 -6.42 4.54 -1.20
N ARG A 194 -6.31 5.46 -0.24
CA ARG A 194 -7.42 5.92 0.61
C ARG A 194 -7.53 7.43 0.54
N ILE A 195 -8.76 7.93 0.45
CA ILE A 195 -9.05 9.36 0.45
C ILE A 195 -9.49 9.75 1.87
N PHE A 196 -8.85 10.78 2.39
CA PHE A 196 -9.15 11.41 3.66
C PHE A 196 -9.81 12.76 3.39
N THR A 197 -11.05 12.93 3.86
CA THR A 197 -11.80 14.18 3.74
C THR A 197 -12.05 14.76 5.12
N TYR A 198 -11.93 16.08 5.23
CA TYR A 198 -12.11 16.81 6.48
C TYR A 198 -13.14 17.91 6.28
N GLU A 199 -13.90 18.21 7.34
CA GLU A 199 -15.07 19.08 7.24
C GLU A 199 -14.71 20.53 6.87
N ARG A 200 -13.50 21.00 7.22
CA ARG A 200 -13.03 22.36 6.90
C ARG A 200 -11.52 22.40 6.71
N ILE A 201 -11.07 23.20 5.74
CA ILE A 201 -9.72 23.75 5.73
C ILE A 201 -9.67 24.73 6.90
N THR A 202 -8.69 24.65 7.79
CA THR A 202 -8.32 25.80 8.62
C THR A 202 -7.62 26.83 7.74
N THR A 203 -8.42 27.45 6.86
CA THR A 203 -8.06 28.75 6.34
C THR A 203 -7.90 29.65 7.56
N THR A 204 -6.68 30.11 7.78
CA THR A 204 -6.46 31.18 8.76
C THR A 204 -5.57 32.23 8.10
N PRO A 205 -5.87 33.51 8.31
CA PRO A 205 -7.04 34.29 7.85
C PRO A 205 -6.79 35.00 6.51
#